data_AF-A0A2V8CRT0-F1
#
_entry.id   AF-A0A2V8CRT0-F1
#
_cell.length_a   1.000
_cell.length_b   1.000
_cell.length_c   1.000
_cell.angle_alpha   90.00
_cell.angle_beta   90.00
_cell.angle_gamma   90.00
#
_symmetry.space_group_name_H-M   'P 1'
#
loop_
_entity.id
_entity.type
_entity.pdbx_description
1 polymer ?
#
loop_
_entity_poly.entity_id
_entity_poly.type
_entity_poly.pdbx_seq_one_letter_code
_entity_poly.pdbx_strand_id
1 'polypeptide(L)'
;MKLPRSFYDRPTLDVARDLIGKVLVHNRRGVVTSGVIVELEAYIGESDPACHAAPGPTRRNEPLYGHPGYSYVYLNYGIHSLVNVVTES
;
A
#
# COMPACT_ATOMS: atom_id res chain seq x y z
N MET A 1 12.13 13.04 5.45
CA MET A 1 11.82 12.34 6.71
C MET A 1 10.90 11.17 6.40
N LYS A 2 11.01 10.03 7.11
CA LYS A 2 10.07 8.90 6.92
C LYS A 2 8.68 9.30 7.43
N LEU A 3 7.64 8.98 6.68
CA LEU A 3 6.26 9.25 7.09
C LEU A 3 5.90 8.39 8.33
N PRO A 4 5.24 8.96 9.35
CA PRO A 4 4.84 8.23 10.55
C PRO A 4 3.65 7.29 10.25
N ARG A 5 3.37 6.31 11.13
CA ARG A 5 2.19 5.44 10.98
C ARG A 5 0.88 6.23 10.95
N SER A 6 0.79 7.31 11.71
CA SER A 6 -0.36 8.23 11.71
C SER A 6 -0.63 8.89 10.35
N PHE A 7 0.34 8.91 9.43
CA PHE A 7 0.10 9.34 8.06
C PHE A 7 -0.77 8.33 7.29
N TYR A 8 -0.61 7.03 7.55
CA TYR A 8 -1.34 5.96 6.88
C TYR A 8 -2.64 5.59 7.59
N ASP A 9 -2.73 5.88 8.89
CA ASP A 9 -3.92 5.68 9.72
C ASP A 9 -4.95 6.79 9.51
N ARG A 10 -5.43 6.90 8.27
CA ARG A 10 -6.38 7.90 7.76
C ARG A 10 -7.18 7.26 6.62
N PRO A 11 -8.30 7.87 6.20
CA PRO A 11 -9.06 7.38 5.05
C PRO A 11 -8.19 7.17 3.80
N THR A 12 -8.37 6.04 3.14
CA THR A 12 -7.56 5.53 2.02
C THR A 12 -7.46 6.56 0.90
N LEU A 13 -8.56 7.25 0.58
CA LEU A 13 -8.59 8.29 -0.45
C LEU A 13 -7.76 9.52 -0.08
N ASP A 14 -7.67 9.87 1.20
CA ASP A 14 -6.86 10.99 1.66
C ASP A 14 -5.37 10.63 1.65
N VAL A 15 -5.05 9.41 2.10
CA VAL A 15 -3.67 8.88 2.01
C VAL A 15 -3.21 8.80 0.56
N ALA A 16 -4.04 8.28 -0.35
CA ALA A 16 -3.70 8.15 -1.77
C ALA A 16 -3.38 9.52 -2.39
N ARG A 17 -4.22 10.54 -2.16
CA ARG A 17 -3.97 11.90 -2.66
C ARG A 17 -2.67 12.48 -2.09
N ASP A 18 -2.45 12.32 -0.78
CA ASP A 18 -1.29 12.90 -0.10
C ASP A 18 0.02 12.15 -0.39
N LEU A 19 -0.04 10.91 -0.88
CA LEU A 19 1.14 10.16 -1.30
C LEU A 19 1.69 10.62 -2.65
N ILE A 20 0.89 11.24 -3.51
CA ILE A 20 1.39 11.85 -4.76
C ILE A 20 2.45 12.91 -4.42
N GLY A 21 3.56 12.87 -5.15
CA GLY A 21 4.73 13.72 -4.92
C GLY A 21 5.63 13.30 -3.75
N LYS A 22 5.26 12.27 -2.96
CA LYS A 22 6.15 11.69 -1.95
C LYS A 22 7.21 10.80 -2.60
N VAL A 23 8.29 10.55 -1.88
CA VAL A 23 9.42 9.75 -2.38
C VAL A 23 9.39 8.36 -1.75
N LEU A 24 9.28 7.34 -2.59
CA LEU A 24 9.52 5.95 -2.18
C LEU A 24 11.03 5.72 -2.17
N VAL A 25 11.55 5.22 -1.04
CA VAL A 25 12.97 4.93 -0.85
C VAL A 25 13.14 3.46 -0.52
N HIS A 26 14.02 2.77 -1.25
CA HIS A 26 14.36 1.37 -1.01
C HIS A 26 15.86 1.25 -0.77
N ASN A 27 16.25 0.70 0.39
CA ASN A 27 17.63 0.37 0.70
C ASN A 27 17.83 -1.13 0.58
N ARG A 28 18.63 -1.55 -0.40
CA ARG A 28 19.01 -2.94 -0.60
C ARG A 28 20.50 -3.10 -0.34
N ARG A 29 20.83 -3.66 0.83
CA ARG A 29 22.22 -3.96 1.24
C ARG A 29 23.15 -2.73 1.15
N GLY A 30 22.65 -1.56 1.58
CA GLY A 30 23.41 -0.30 1.57
C GLY A 30 23.26 0.50 0.27
N VAL A 31 22.74 -0.09 -0.80
CA VAL A 31 22.43 0.64 -2.04
C VAL A 31 21.03 1.24 -1.93
N VAL A 32 20.96 2.57 -1.98
CA VAL A 32 19.69 3.30 -1.90
C VAL A 32 19.21 3.65 -3.30
N THR A 33 17.98 3.26 -3.63
CA THR A 33 17.25 3.75 -4.78
C THR A 33 16.00 4.50 -4.33
N SER A 34 15.56 5.46 -5.14
CA SER A 34 14.38 6.26 -4.83
C SER A 34 13.65 6.73 -6.08
N GLY A 35 12.35 6.99 -5.95
CA GLY A 35 11.52 7.56 -7.00
C GLY A 35 10.37 8.37 -6.41
N VAL A 36 9.94 9.39 -7.14
CA VAL A 36 8.74 10.16 -6.81
C VAL A 36 7.50 9.35 -7.20
N ILE A 37 6.54 9.26 -6.30
CA ILE A 37 5.24 8.66 -6.58
C ILE A 37 4.43 9.66 -7.41
N VAL A 38 4.16 9.31 -8.67
CA VAL A 38 3.42 10.17 -9.61
C VAL A 38 2.03 9.62 -9.94
N GLU A 39 1.77 8.37 -9.59
CA GLU A 39 0.53 7.65 -9.87
C GLU A 39 0.25 6.64 -8.75
N LEU A 40 -1.03 6.48 -8.41
CA LEU A 40 -1.54 5.57 -7.38
C LEU A 40 -2.97 5.12 -7.72
N GLU A 41 -3.34 3.94 -7.25
CA GLU A 41 -4.72 3.46 -7.22
C GLU A 41 -5.14 3.28 -5.76
N ALA A 42 -6.42 3.56 -5.47
CA ALA A 42 -7.00 3.37 -4.15
C ALA A 42 -8.05 2.25 -4.20
N TYR A 43 -7.98 1.33 -3.24
CA TYR A 43 -8.88 0.19 -3.12
C TYR A 43 -9.59 0.23 -1.77
N ILE A 44 -10.91 0.42 -1.76
CA ILE A 44 -11.67 0.80 -0.55
C ILE A 44 -12.35 -0.40 0.15
N GLY A 45 -11.52 -1.40 0.49
CA GLY A 45 -11.94 -2.53 1.33
C GLY A 45 -12.98 -3.45 0.68
N GLU A 46 -13.82 -4.07 1.51
CA GLU A 46 -14.74 -5.15 1.10
C GLU A 46 -15.86 -4.66 0.16
N SER A 47 -16.21 -3.37 0.22
CA SER A 47 -17.23 -2.77 -0.65
C SER A 47 -16.76 -2.49 -2.07
N ASP A 48 -15.45 -2.59 -2.33
CA ASP A 48 -14.85 -2.36 -3.64
C ASP A 48 -14.64 -3.68 -4.37
N PRO A 49 -15.42 -3.99 -5.44
CA PRO A 49 -15.29 -5.26 -6.15
C PRO A 49 -13.93 -5.49 -6.80
N ALA A 50 -13.13 -4.44 -7.01
CA ALA A 50 -11.78 -4.55 -7.55
C ALA A 50 -10.72 -4.80 -6.46
N CYS A 51 -11.06 -4.62 -5.18
CA CYS A 51 -10.14 -4.81 -4.08
C CYS A 51 -9.95 -6.29 -3.75
N HIS A 52 -8.72 -6.67 -3.39
CA HIS A 52 -8.43 -7.99 -2.85
C HIS A 52 -9.16 -8.28 -1.52
N ALA A 53 -9.70 -7.27 -0.85
CA ALA A 53 -10.54 -7.43 0.34
C ALA A 53 -12.01 -7.73 0.02
N ALA A 54 -12.49 -7.52 -1.23
CA ALA A 54 -13.88 -7.78 -1.63
C ALA A 54 -14.47 -9.14 -1.19
N PRO A 55 -13.75 -10.28 -1.27
CA PRO A 55 -14.28 -11.57 -0.83
C PRO A 55 -14.20 -11.79 0.70
N GLY A 56 -13.79 -10.79 1.47
CA GLY A 56 -13.50 -10.88 2.90
C GLY A 56 -12.09 -11.44 3.19
N PRO A 57 -11.79 -11.76 4.47
CA PRO A 57 -10.47 -12.21 4.89
C PRO A 57 -10.07 -13.57 4.33
N THR A 58 -8.86 -13.66 3.81
CA THR A 58 -8.21 -14.88 3.31
C THR A 58 -6.74 -14.88 3.74
N ARG A 59 -6.09 -16.04 3.73
CA ARG A 59 -4.65 -16.13 4.04
C ARG A 59 -3.78 -15.25 3.13
N ARG A 60 -4.21 -15.00 1.89
CA ARG A 60 -3.44 -14.19 0.92
C ARG A 60 -3.56 -12.70 1.19
N ASN A 61 -4.73 -12.23 1.61
CA ASN A 61 -4.99 -10.80 1.83
C ASN A 61 -4.94 -10.42 3.31
N GLU A 62 -4.57 -11.34 4.21
CA GLU A 62 -4.38 -11.09 5.65
C GLU A 62 -3.64 -9.77 5.96
N PRO A 63 -2.57 -9.38 5.22
CA PRO A 63 -1.92 -8.09 5.47
C PRO A 63 -2.82 -6.87 5.31
N LEU A 64 -3.87 -6.90 4.48
CA LEU A 64 -4.82 -5.80 4.32
C LEU A 64 -5.62 -5.50 5.59
N TYR A 65 -5.74 -6.48 6.49
CA TYR A 65 -6.40 -6.35 7.80
C TYR A 65 -5.38 -6.10 8.93
N GLY A 66 -4.12 -5.83 8.57
CA GLY A 66 -3.06 -5.44 9.48
C GLY A 66 -3.11 -3.96 9.83
N HIS A 67 -2.10 -3.49 10.57
CA HIS A 67 -2.04 -2.09 10.98
C HIS A 67 -1.68 -1.17 9.79
N PRO A 68 -2.15 0.09 9.77
CA PRO A 68 -1.74 1.09 8.79
C PRO A 68 -0.22 1.28 8.67
N GLY A 69 0.24 1.48 7.44
CA GLY A 69 1.65 1.62 7.08
C GLY A 69 2.38 0.28 6.90
N TYR A 70 1.67 -0.84 6.93
CA TYR A 70 2.19 -2.13 6.47
C TYR A 70 2.23 -2.15 4.95
N SER A 71 3.20 -2.86 4.37
CA SER A 71 3.24 -3.09 2.92
C SER A 71 2.59 -4.43 2.60
N TYR A 72 1.68 -4.43 1.62
CA TYR A 72 1.12 -5.64 1.04
C TYR A 72 1.70 -5.83 -0.36
N VAL A 73 2.59 -6.82 -0.51
CA VAL A 73 3.26 -7.11 -1.79
C VAL A 73 2.85 -8.48 -2.27
N TYR A 74 2.40 -8.58 -3.52
CA TYR A 74 2.01 -9.85 -4.14
C TYR A 74 2.49 -9.97 -5.57
N LEU A 75 2.53 -11.20 -6.09
CA LEU A 75 2.82 -11.49 -7.49
C LEU A 75 1.54 -11.48 -8.31
N ASN A 76 1.49 -10.62 -9.33
CA ASN A 76 0.51 -10.63 -10.40
C ASN A 76 1.00 -11.48 -11.57
N TYR A 77 0.14 -12.37 -12.06
CA TYR A 77 0.45 -13.37 -13.10
C TYR A 77 1.72 -14.22 -12.82
N GLY A 78 2.14 -14.31 -11.55
CA GLY A 78 3.35 -15.04 -11.15
C GLY A 78 4.69 -14.37 -11.51
N ILE A 79 4.68 -13.20 -12.15
CA ILE A 79 5.90 -12.58 -12.72
C ILE A 79 6.11 -11.11 -12.34
N HIS A 80 5.06 -10.38 -11.95
CA HIS A 80 5.15 -8.96 -11.62
C HIS A 80 4.83 -8.73 -10.15
N SER A 81 5.70 -8.04 -9.41
CA SER A 81 5.42 -7.67 -8.01
C SER A 81 4.64 -6.36 -7.96
N LEU A 82 3.49 -6.37 -7.28
CA LEU A 82 2.69 -5.18 -7.03
C LEU A 82 2.82 -4.81 -5.56
N VAL A 83 3.15 -3.55 -5.28
CA VAL A 83 3.39 -3.03 -3.93
C VAL A 83 2.23 -2.13 -3.54
N ASN A 84 1.60 -2.46 -2.41
CA ASN A 84 0.51 -1.70 -1.83
C ASN A 84 0.90 -1.26 -0.42
N VAL A 85 0.24 -0.23 0.09
CA VAL A 85 0.36 0.21 1.48
C VAL A 85 -1.01 0.11 2.15
N VAL A 86 -1.04 -0.50 3.33
CA VAL A 86 -2.25 -0.65 4.14
C VAL A 86 -2.55 0.68 4.81
N THR A 87 -3.82 1.08 4.74
CA THR A 87 -4.37 2.32 5.30
C THR A 87 -5.63 1.98 6.08
N GLU A 88 -6.04 2.88 6.97
CA GLU A 88 -7.18 2.71 7.88
C GLU A 88 -6.99 1.59 8.91
N SER A 89 -7.38 1.85 10.16
CA SER A 89 -7.41 0.87 11.25
C SER A 89 -8.79 0.28 11.44
#